data_AF-A0A376U6X8-F1
#
_entry.id   AF-A0A376U6X8-F1
#
_cell.length_a   1.000
_cell.length_b   1.000
_cell.length_c   1.000
_cell.angle_alpha   90.00
_cell.angle_beta   90.00
_cell.angle_gamma   90.00
#
_symmetry.space_group_name_H-M   'P 1'
#
loop_
_entity.id
_entity.type
_entity.pdbx_description
1 polymer ?
#
loop_
_entity_poly.entity_id
_entity_poly.type
_entity_poly.pdbx_seq_one_letter_code
_entity_poly.pdbx_strand_id
1 'polypeptide(L)' 'MAVPKHLRFFTLFVDGENEVGKVTSVTLPKLTRKTDSYRVVA' A
#
# COMPACT_ATOMS: atom_id res chain seq x y z
N MET A 1 11.55 18.70 -13.48
CA MET A 1 12.21 18.66 -12.16
C MET A 1 11.67 17.47 -11.39
N ALA A 2 12.45 16.39 -11.25
CA ALA A 2 12.02 15.20 -10.52
C ALA A 2 12.42 15.32 -9.05
N VAL A 3 11.47 15.72 -8.20
CA VAL A 3 11.68 15.77 -6.75
C VAL A 3 11.61 14.33 -6.20
N PRO A 4 12.50 13.93 -5.28
CA PRO A 4 12.43 12.59 -4.67
C PRO A 4 11.12 12.42 -3.87
N LYS A 5 10.33 11.37 -4.19
CA LYS A 5 9.04 11.07 -3.54
C LYS A 5 9.10 9.80 -2.66
N HIS A 6 10.24 9.56 -2.01
CA HIS A 6 10.41 8.42 -1.11
C HIS A 6 9.78 8.69 0.26
N LEU A 7 9.03 7.72 0.77
CA LEU A 7 8.45 7.75 2.11
C LEU A 7 9.58 7.60 3.14
N ARG A 8 9.71 8.57 4.06
CA ARG A 8 10.75 8.56 5.11
C ARG A 8 10.28 7.92 6.41
N PHE A 9 9.01 8.16 6.76
CA PHE A 9 8.39 7.69 7.99
C PHE A 9 6.92 7.36 7.72
N PHE A 10 6.35 6.46 8.52
CA PHE A 10 4.91 6.19 8.56
C PHE A 10 4.43 6.18 10.01
N THR A 11 3.13 6.42 10.20
CA THR A 11 2.45 6.29 11.48
C THR A 11 1.20 5.43 11.29
N LEU A 12 0.75 4.78 12.36
CA LEU A 12 -0.44 3.95 12.37
C LEU A 12 -1.27 4.28 13.61
N PHE A 13 -2.57 4.38 13.41
CA PHE A 13 -3.54 4.60 14.47
C PHE A 13 -4.51 3.42 14.51
N VAL A 14 -4.77 2.86 15.68
CA VAL A 14 -5.79 1.84 15.93
C VAL A 14 -6.73 2.38 16.99
N ASP A 15 -8.03 2.44 16.70
CA ASP A 15 -9.06 2.92 17.64
C ASP A 15 -8.80 4.31 18.26
N GLY A 16 -8.06 5.17 17.55
CA GLY A 16 -7.68 6.51 18.01
C GLY A 16 -6.38 6.57 18.81
N GLU A 17 -5.79 5.42 19.17
CA GLU A 17 -4.47 5.36 19.79
C GLU A 17 -3.36 5.34 18.75
N ASN A 18 -2.26 6.02 19.09
CA ASN A 18 -1.08 6.11 18.23
C ASN A 18 -0.09 4.97 18.53
N GLU A 19 0.27 4.20 17.51
CA GLU A 19 1.14 3.03 17.62
C GLU A 19 2.62 3.31 17.25
N VAL A 20 3.03 4.58 17.27
CA VAL A 20 4.44 4.99 17.07
C VAL A 20 5.36 4.30 18.07
N GLY A 21 6.44 3.70 17.56
CA GLY A 21 7.44 2.99 18.36
C GLY A 21 7.08 1.53 18.69
N LYS A 22 5.84 1.11 18.45
CA LYS A 22 5.40 -0.30 18.62
C LYS A 22 5.38 -1.05 17.29
N VAL A 23 4.90 -0.42 16.22
CA VAL A 23 4.83 -1.03 14.87
C VAL A 23 6.05 -0.65 14.05
N THR A 24 6.83 -1.65 13.64
CA THR A 24 8.12 -1.47 12.92
C THR A 24 7.99 -1.53 11.40
N SER A 25 6.92 -2.15 10.88
CA SER A 25 6.65 -2.24 9.43
C SER A 25 5.16 -2.41 9.15
N VAL A 26 4.69 -1.91 8.00
CA VAL A 26 3.32 -2.10 7.51
C VAL A 26 3.35 -2.55 6.06
N THR A 27 2.62 -3.61 5.75
CA THR A 27 2.39 -4.09 4.38
C THR A 27 1.00 -3.67 3.94
N LEU A 28 0.90 -2.72 3.01
CA LEU A 28 -0.38 -2.31 2.45
C LEU A 28 -0.99 -3.45 1.62
N PRO A 29 -2.33 -3.62 1.65
CA PRO A 29 -2.99 -4.66 0.88
C PRO A 29 -2.79 -4.44 -0.61
N LYS A 30 -2.50 -5.53 -1.32
CA LYS A 30 -2.32 -5.47 -2.77
C LYS A 30 -3.67 -5.30 -3.45
N LEU A 31 -3.89 -4.15 -4.07
CA LEU A 31 -5.06 -3.93 -4.91
C LEU A 31 -4.83 -4.57 -6.29
N THR A 32 -5.44 -5.72 -6.53
CA THR A 32 -5.43 -6.38 -7.84
C THR A 32 -6.84 -6.61 -8.34
N ARG A 33 -7.11 -6.20 -9.58
CA ARG A 33 -8.33 -6.60 -10.28
C ARG A 33 -8.17 -8.02 -10.81
N LYS A 34 -9.16 -8.87 -10.58
CA LYS A 34 -9.27 -10.17 -11.24
C LYS A 34 -9.86 -9.94 -12.63
N THR A 35 -9.06 -10.12 -13.67
CA THR A 35 -9.49 -10.03 -15.06
C THR A 35 -9.14 -11.32 -15.77
N ASP A 36 -10.12 -11.89 -16.47
CA ASP A 36 -9.89 -13.05 -17.33
C ASP A 36 -9.23 -12.64 -18.65
N SER A 37 -8.42 -13.53 -19.20
CA SER A 37 -7.79 -13.31 -20.51
C SER A 37 -8.83 -13.55 -21.61
N TYR A 38 -9.40 -12.48 -22.14
CA TYR A 38 -10.32 -12.56 -23.27
C TYR A 38 -9.57 -12.99 -24.53
N ARG A 39 -9.99 -14.09 -25.16
CA ARG A 39 -9.52 -14.53 -26.48
C ARG A 39 -10.70 -14.55 -27.45
N VAL A 40 -10.62 -13.76 -28.51
CA VAL A 40 -11.49 -13.91 -29.69
C VAL A 40 -10.78 -14.86 -30.65
N VAL A 41 -11.41 -15.99 -30.96
CA VAL A 41 -10.97 -16.85 -32.06
C VAL A 41 -11.59 -16.26 -33.32
N ALA A 42 -10.75 -15.87 -34.29
CA ALA A 42 -11.14 -15.50 -35.63
C ALA A 42 -11.04 -16.71 -36.56
#